data_AF-A0A554KZK9-F1
#
_entry.id   AF-A0A554KZK9-F1
#
_cell.length_a   1.000
_cell.length_b   1.000
_cell.length_c   1.000
_cell.angle_alpha   90.00
_cell.angle_beta   90.00
_cell.angle_gamma   90.00
#
_symmetry.space_group_name_H-M   'P 1'
#
loop_
_entity.id
_entity.type
_entity.pdbx_description
1 polymer ?
#
loop_
_entity_poly.entity_id
_entity_poly.type
_entity_poly.pdbx_seq_one_letter_code
_entity_poly.pdbx_strand_id
1 'polypeptide(L)'
;MFLLLIFAFLAGVVTILSPCILPILPIILSSTGTKPLGVVTGFVLSFTFFTLFLSTIVRLIGIPADTLRFVSVLIIAGFGISLLVPKFQLFLEILFSKLAQFIPQGNTKTGFWSGILIGLSLGLLWTPCVGPILASVISLAITGTVTFDAFLITFAYSLGTAIPMFLIMTGGQNALKKVPWLLSNTARIQKIFGVIMIITALGILTQVDRKFQVFILEKFPQYGANLTKFEDNEPVRRQLKKTMDEPKGIKAPEIIPGGQWFNSEPLTLSELKGKVVIIDFWTYSCINCQRTFPYLRKWHETYREKGLVIIGVHSPEFEFEKSPENLKKAIVDFELKYPIVQDNNFDTWRAYNNRYWPAKYFIDKDGYIRYTHFGEGAYDESERVIQDLLKETGTEIVEEVSNPAYQIYSKTPETYLGSERFSEENVTFEGDWKVSKEYRNPQKGATLLLNFEAKEVFLVMKPSAGTSRIKVYLDDQFKEEITVDSDRLYKLITLPAPGKHILKLEFEDSNSQLFAFTFG
;
A
#
# COMPACT_ATOMS: atom_id res chain seq x y z
N MET A 1 2.09 19.94 -0.07
CA MET A 1 1.88 20.17 -1.52
C MET A 1 3.14 20.67 -2.24
N PHE A 2 3.69 21.84 -1.88
CA PHE A 2 4.84 22.43 -2.58
C PHE A 2 6.06 21.48 -2.71
N LEU A 3 6.41 20.79 -1.64
CA LEU A 3 7.51 19.82 -1.62
C LEU A 3 7.24 18.63 -2.57
N LEU A 4 6.01 18.12 -2.61
CA LEU A 4 5.61 17.06 -3.56
C LEU A 4 5.69 17.52 -5.02
N LEU A 5 5.34 18.77 -5.32
CA LEU A 5 5.49 19.34 -6.66
C LEU A 5 6.96 19.43 -7.08
N ILE A 6 7.85 19.80 -6.16
CA ILE A 6 9.30 19.80 -6.42
C ILE A 6 9.81 18.39 -6.67
N PHE A 7 9.41 17.41 -5.84
CA PHE A 7 9.81 16.01 -6.04
C PHE A 7 9.29 15.46 -7.36
N ALA A 8 8.03 15.72 -7.72
CA ALA A 8 7.46 15.33 -9.00
C ALA A 8 8.19 15.97 -10.17
N PHE A 9 8.51 17.25 -10.07
CA PHE A 9 9.29 17.97 -11.07
C PHE A 9 10.70 17.36 -11.25
N LEU A 10 11.42 17.13 -10.16
CA LEU A 10 12.76 16.52 -10.19
C LEU A 10 12.73 15.08 -10.72
N ALA A 11 11.72 14.29 -10.33
CA ALA A 11 11.52 12.94 -10.87
C ALA A 11 11.28 12.99 -12.39
N GLY A 12 10.52 13.99 -12.87
CA GLY A 12 10.36 14.25 -14.30
C GLY A 12 11.69 14.56 -14.99
N VAL A 13 12.53 15.41 -14.39
CA VAL A 13 13.86 15.73 -14.94
C VAL A 13 14.73 14.46 -15.06
N VAL A 14 14.75 13.62 -14.02
CA VAL A 14 15.54 12.37 -14.02
C VAL A 14 15.00 11.36 -15.04
N THR A 15 13.69 11.35 -15.28
CA THR A 15 13.05 10.42 -16.20
C THR A 15 13.56 10.56 -17.62
N ILE A 16 14.15 11.71 -18.02
CA ILE A 16 14.75 11.85 -19.36
C ILE A 16 15.87 10.84 -19.65
N LEU A 17 16.51 10.32 -18.60
CA LEU A 17 17.54 9.29 -18.68
C LEU A 17 16.96 7.88 -18.88
N SER A 18 15.63 7.74 -18.89
CA SER A 18 14.96 6.46 -19.05
C SER A 18 15.31 5.82 -20.41
N PRO A 19 15.60 4.50 -20.43
CA PRO A 19 15.99 3.78 -21.64
C PRO A 19 14.93 3.84 -22.76
N CYS A 20 13.70 4.26 -22.46
CA CYS A 20 12.62 4.42 -23.44
C CYS A 20 12.69 5.74 -24.24
N ILE A 21 13.44 6.74 -23.78
CA ILE A 21 13.50 8.09 -24.40
C ILE A 21 14.71 8.23 -25.31
N LEU A 22 15.85 7.72 -24.84
CA LEU A 22 17.14 7.82 -25.50
C LEU A 22 17.13 7.32 -26.96
N PRO A 23 16.38 6.25 -27.34
CA PRO A 23 16.31 5.80 -28.73
C PRO A 23 15.63 6.78 -29.70
N ILE A 24 14.72 7.61 -29.20
CA ILE A 24 13.91 8.55 -29.99
C ILE A 24 14.59 9.93 -30.06
N LEU A 25 15.52 10.21 -29.15
CA LEU A 25 16.28 11.46 -29.08
C LEU A 25 16.85 11.90 -30.45
N PRO A 26 17.45 11.02 -31.28
CA PRO A 26 17.98 11.42 -32.59
C PRO A 26 16.91 11.96 -33.56
N ILE A 27 15.69 11.40 -33.52
CA ILE A 27 14.56 11.80 -34.37
C ILE A 27 14.01 13.16 -33.92
N ILE A 28 13.99 13.40 -32.62
CA ILE A 28 13.49 14.65 -32.03
C ILE A 28 14.47 15.82 -32.28
N LEU A 29 15.77 15.52 -32.32
CA LEU A 29 16.85 16.49 -32.56
C LEU A 29 16.91 17.03 -34.00
N SER A 30 16.22 16.40 -34.97
CA SER A 30 16.09 16.92 -36.33
C SER A 30 15.01 18.00 -36.49
N SER A 31 14.35 18.41 -35.39
CA SER A 31 13.31 19.45 -35.42
C SER A 31 13.91 20.87 -35.39
N THR A 32 13.38 21.75 -36.24
CA THR A 32 13.82 23.16 -36.39
C THR A 32 12.64 24.13 -36.28
N GLY A 33 12.93 25.40 -35.94
CA GLY A 33 11.93 26.47 -35.89
C GLY A 33 11.01 26.39 -34.68
N THR A 34 9.71 26.66 -34.85
CA THR A 34 8.69 26.63 -33.77
C THR A 34 8.20 25.23 -33.41
N LYS A 35 8.73 24.19 -34.07
CA LYS A 35 8.35 22.79 -33.84
C LYS A 35 8.61 22.29 -32.40
N PRO A 36 9.74 22.60 -31.73
CA PRO A 36 9.98 22.13 -30.37
C PRO A 36 8.95 22.60 -29.35
N LEU A 37 8.49 23.85 -29.47
CA LEU A 37 7.46 24.39 -28.60
C LEU A 37 6.13 23.63 -28.76
N GLY A 38 5.80 23.27 -30.01
CA GLY A 38 4.63 22.45 -30.33
C GLY A 38 4.72 21.04 -29.76
N VAL A 39 5.88 20.38 -29.90
CA VAL A 39 6.12 19.04 -29.35
C VAL A 39 5.95 19.03 -27.83
N VAL A 40 6.55 20.00 -27.13
CA VAL A 40 6.45 20.13 -25.67
C VAL A 40 5.01 20.35 -25.23
N THR A 41 4.31 21.27 -25.89
CA THR A 41 2.92 21.59 -25.53
C THR A 41 2.00 20.39 -25.77
N GLY A 42 2.14 19.73 -26.92
CA GLY A 42 1.39 18.52 -27.24
C GLY A 42 1.68 17.39 -26.26
N PHE A 43 2.94 17.20 -25.88
CA PHE A 43 3.35 16.18 -24.93
C PHE A 43 2.78 16.41 -23.53
N VAL A 44 2.88 17.63 -22.97
CA VAL A 44 2.35 17.94 -21.63
C VAL A 44 0.82 17.75 -21.58
N LEU A 45 0.12 18.19 -22.63
CA LEU A 45 -1.33 18.07 -22.71
C LEU A 45 -1.79 16.60 -22.85
N SER A 46 -1.21 15.82 -23.77
CA SER A 46 -1.58 14.40 -23.92
C SER A 46 -1.24 13.62 -22.67
N PHE A 47 -0.02 13.77 -22.14
CA PHE A 47 0.43 12.98 -21.01
C PHE A 47 -0.42 13.24 -19.77
N THR A 48 -0.75 14.50 -19.48
CA THR A 48 -1.61 14.85 -18.35
C THR A 48 -3.03 14.30 -18.54
N PHE A 49 -3.62 14.50 -19.72
CA PHE A 49 -4.97 14.03 -20.02
C PHE A 49 -5.08 12.49 -19.98
N PHE A 50 -4.20 11.78 -20.69
CA PHE A 50 -4.23 10.33 -20.76
C PHE A 50 -3.91 9.67 -19.42
N THR A 51 -3.00 10.23 -18.62
CA THR A 51 -2.68 9.69 -17.29
C THR A 51 -3.90 9.77 -16.37
N LEU A 52 -4.58 10.92 -16.33
CA LEU A 52 -5.78 11.10 -15.51
C LEU A 52 -6.96 10.25 -16.02
N PHE A 53 -7.17 10.20 -17.33
CA PHE A 53 -8.21 9.41 -17.95
C PHE A 53 -8.01 7.91 -17.72
N LEU A 54 -6.79 7.40 -17.94
CA LEU A 54 -6.43 6.01 -17.70
C LEU A 54 -6.57 5.65 -16.21
N SER A 55 -6.12 6.52 -15.31
CA SER A 55 -6.28 6.32 -13.86
C SER A 55 -7.76 6.19 -13.45
N THR A 56 -8.64 6.98 -14.08
CA THR A 56 -10.08 6.92 -13.82
C THR A 56 -10.69 5.62 -14.33
N ILE A 57 -10.32 5.20 -15.55
CA ILE A 57 -10.76 3.92 -16.14
C ILE A 57 -10.31 2.74 -15.28
N VAL A 58 -9.04 2.71 -14.87
CA VAL A 58 -8.50 1.63 -14.02
C VAL A 58 -9.27 1.53 -12.70
N ARG A 59 -9.60 2.67 -12.09
CA ARG A 59 -10.39 2.71 -10.85
C ARG A 59 -11.81 2.17 -11.03
N LEU A 60 -12.44 2.43 -12.17
CA LEU A 60 -13.80 1.96 -12.46
C LEU A 60 -13.85 0.47 -12.84
N ILE A 61 -12.85 -0.03 -13.55
CA ILE A 61 -12.82 -1.43 -14.03
C ILE A 61 -12.29 -2.38 -12.96
N GLY A 62 -11.57 -1.90 -11.94
CA GLY A 62 -11.04 -2.74 -10.86
C GLY A 62 -9.98 -3.74 -11.33
N ILE A 63 -9.20 -3.39 -12.35
CA ILE A 63 -8.21 -4.28 -12.96
C ILE A 63 -7.10 -4.59 -11.93
N PRO A 64 -6.77 -5.87 -11.68
CA PRO A 64 -5.67 -6.25 -10.79
C PRO A 64 -4.34 -5.62 -11.23
N ALA A 65 -3.53 -5.18 -10.27
CA ALA A 65 -2.22 -4.56 -10.53
C ALA A 65 -1.28 -5.47 -11.34
N ASP A 66 -1.38 -6.78 -11.13
CA ASP A 66 -0.59 -7.79 -11.87
C ASP A 66 -0.93 -7.82 -13.36
N THR A 67 -2.21 -7.62 -13.71
CA THR A 67 -2.65 -7.56 -15.11
C THR A 67 -2.08 -6.32 -15.80
N LEU A 68 -2.16 -5.16 -15.15
CA LEU A 68 -1.58 -3.92 -15.68
C LEU A 68 -0.07 -4.05 -15.87
N ARG A 69 0.61 -4.67 -14.91
CA ARG A 69 2.05 -4.95 -14.99
C ARG A 69 2.37 -5.87 -16.16
N PHE A 70 1.62 -6.95 -16.35
CA PHE A 70 1.81 -7.87 -17.47
C PHE A 70 1.60 -7.18 -18.82
N VAL A 71 0.56 -6.34 -18.95
CA VAL A 71 0.30 -5.55 -20.17
C VAL A 71 1.46 -4.58 -20.45
N SER A 72 1.97 -3.85 -19.44
CA SER A 72 3.13 -2.97 -19.60
C SER A 72 4.38 -3.71 -20.08
N VAL A 73 4.64 -4.91 -19.53
CA VAL A 73 5.75 -5.75 -20.00
C VAL A 73 5.61 -6.09 -21.48
N LEU A 74 4.43 -6.55 -21.92
CA LEU A 74 4.20 -6.92 -23.32
C LEU A 74 4.45 -5.74 -24.26
N ILE A 75 4.01 -4.54 -23.86
CA ILE A 75 4.23 -3.31 -24.62
C ILE A 75 5.72 -2.97 -24.69
N ILE A 76 6.44 -2.97 -23.56
CA ILE A 76 7.87 -2.67 -23.50
C ILE A 76 8.68 -3.68 -24.32
N ALA A 77 8.38 -4.97 -24.19
CA ALA A 77 9.01 -6.02 -24.97
C ALA A 77 8.75 -5.84 -26.48
N GLY A 78 7.51 -5.52 -26.86
CA GLY A 78 7.15 -5.23 -28.25
C GLY A 78 7.94 -4.06 -28.85
N PHE A 79 8.10 -2.96 -28.10
CA PHE A 79 8.94 -1.83 -28.53
C PHE A 79 10.42 -2.20 -28.61
N GLY A 80 10.94 -2.97 -27.64
CA GLY A 80 12.32 -3.45 -27.66
C GLY A 80 12.61 -4.33 -28.88
N ILE A 81 11.70 -5.23 -29.24
CA ILE A 81 11.79 -6.10 -30.42
C ILE A 81 11.75 -5.27 -31.71
N SER A 82 10.90 -4.23 -31.77
CA SER A 82 10.82 -3.31 -32.89
C SER A 82 12.16 -2.64 -33.21
N LEU A 83 12.92 -2.25 -32.18
CA LEU A 83 14.24 -1.64 -32.36
C LEU A 83 15.32 -2.65 -32.81
N LEU A 84 15.10 -3.95 -32.66
CA LEU A 84 16.05 -5.01 -33.04
C LEU A 84 15.79 -5.57 -34.43
N VAL A 85 14.52 -5.67 -34.83
CA VAL A 85 14.10 -6.34 -36.07
C VAL A 85 13.47 -5.34 -37.04
N PRO A 86 14.17 -4.90 -38.11
CA PRO A 86 13.66 -3.94 -39.08
C PRO A 86 12.36 -4.38 -39.78
N LYS A 87 12.15 -5.69 -39.92
CA LYS A 87 10.90 -6.25 -40.48
C LYS A 87 9.69 -6.03 -39.58
N PHE A 88 9.89 -6.02 -38.26
CA PHE A 88 8.83 -5.78 -37.29
C PHE A 88 8.46 -4.29 -37.23
N GLN A 89 9.44 -3.41 -37.44
CA GLN A 89 9.20 -1.97 -37.59
C GLN A 89 8.21 -1.68 -38.73
N LEU A 90 8.41 -2.31 -39.90
CA LEU A 90 7.48 -2.17 -41.04
C LEU A 90 6.07 -2.70 -40.74
N PHE A 91 5.95 -3.80 -40.00
CA PHE A 91 4.64 -4.32 -39.56
C PHE A 91 3.91 -3.33 -38.65
N LEU A 92 4.62 -2.74 -37.68
CA LEU A 92 4.08 -1.72 -36.80
C LEU A 92 3.70 -0.45 -37.58
N GLU A 93 4.53 0.01 -38.52
CA GLU A 93 4.21 1.16 -39.39
C GLU A 93 2.93 0.92 -40.20
N ILE A 94 2.69 -0.30 -40.70
CA ILE A 94 1.44 -0.66 -41.39
C ILE A 94 0.24 -0.66 -40.44
N LEU A 95 0.40 -1.19 -39.23
CA LEU A 95 -0.66 -1.20 -38.21
C LEU A 95 -1.04 0.22 -37.76
N PHE A 96 -0.03 1.05 -37.48
CA PHE A 96 -0.21 2.43 -37.05
C PHE A 96 -0.69 3.33 -38.19
N SER A 97 -0.27 3.12 -39.44
CA SER A 97 -0.77 3.90 -40.57
C SER A 97 -2.25 3.65 -40.83
N LYS A 98 -2.76 2.43 -40.59
CA LYS A 98 -4.21 2.16 -40.61
C LYS A 98 -4.97 2.88 -39.51
N LEU A 99 -4.38 3.03 -38.33
CA LEU A 99 -4.97 3.79 -37.23
C LEU A 99 -4.86 5.31 -37.46
N ALA A 100 -3.76 5.76 -38.06
CA ALA A 100 -3.50 7.16 -38.39
C ALA A 100 -4.33 7.66 -39.59
N GLN A 101 -4.92 6.77 -40.39
CA GLN A 101 -5.91 7.13 -41.42
C GLN A 101 -7.20 7.72 -40.82
N PHE A 102 -7.49 7.49 -39.54
CA PHE A 102 -8.59 8.16 -38.83
C PHE A 102 -8.25 9.61 -38.42
N ILE A 103 -7.00 10.06 -38.59
CA ILE A 103 -6.56 11.42 -38.26
C ILE A 103 -6.46 12.23 -39.55
N PRO A 104 -7.22 13.33 -39.71
CA PRO A 104 -7.23 14.10 -40.95
C PRO A 104 -5.84 14.66 -41.28
N GLN A 105 -5.25 14.24 -42.40
CA GLN A 105 -4.00 14.78 -42.93
C GLN A 105 -4.23 16.19 -43.48
N GLY A 106 -4.27 17.18 -42.59
CA GLY A 106 -4.16 18.59 -42.95
C GLY A 106 -2.74 18.90 -43.40
N ASN A 107 -2.62 19.55 -44.55
CA ASN A 107 -1.40 19.95 -45.25
C ASN A 107 -0.56 20.96 -44.43
N THR A 108 0.00 20.53 -43.28
CA THR A 108 0.68 21.41 -42.34
C THR A 108 2.17 21.45 -42.62
N LYS A 109 2.56 22.52 -43.32
CA LYS A 109 3.95 23.00 -43.41
C LYS A 109 4.63 23.00 -42.04
N THR A 110 5.94 22.92 -42.07
CA THR A 110 6.91 22.94 -40.97
C THR A 110 6.59 23.98 -39.86
N GLY A 111 5.72 23.65 -38.91
CA GLY A 111 5.27 24.60 -37.88
C GLY A 111 4.76 23.94 -36.60
N PHE A 112 4.39 24.78 -35.64
CA PHE A 112 3.93 24.44 -34.29
C PHE A 112 2.92 23.28 -34.21
N TRP A 113 1.93 23.25 -35.11
CA TRP A 113 0.89 22.21 -35.16
C TRP A 113 1.41 20.81 -35.51
N SER A 114 2.39 20.72 -36.42
CA SER A 114 3.08 19.45 -36.71
C SER A 114 3.88 18.98 -35.49
N GLY A 115 4.42 19.93 -34.71
CA GLY A 115 5.03 19.64 -33.41
C GLY A 115 4.03 19.06 -32.40
N ILE A 116 2.84 19.67 -32.28
CA ILE A 116 1.78 19.18 -31.37
C ILE A 116 1.42 17.72 -31.67
N LEU A 117 1.21 17.36 -32.94
CA LEU A 117 0.85 15.99 -33.33
C LEU A 117 1.93 14.96 -32.93
N ILE A 118 3.20 15.33 -33.10
CA ILE A 118 4.33 14.49 -32.66
C ILE A 118 4.34 14.39 -31.13
N GLY A 119 4.13 15.51 -30.42
CA GLY A 119 4.05 15.54 -28.96
C GLY A 119 2.89 14.71 -28.40
N LEU A 120 1.71 14.77 -29.01
CA LEU A 120 0.54 13.98 -28.61
C LEU A 120 0.83 12.48 -28.69
N SER A 121 1.41 12.04 -29.82
CA SER A 121 1.81 10.63 -30.03
C SER A 121 2.86 10.17 -29.02
N LEU A 122 3.86 11.01 -28.73
CA LEU A 122 4.91 10.70 -27.76
C LEU A 122 4.36 10.56 -26.34
N GLY A 123 3.40 11.39 -25.94
CA GLY A 123 2.77 11.29 -24.62
C GLY A 123 2.04 9.96 -24.40
N LEU A 124 1.33 9.47 -25.41
CA LEU A 124 0.66 8.16 -25.36
C LEU A 124 1.67 7.00 -25.23
N LEU A 125 2.79 7.10 -25.96
CA LEU A 125 3.86 6.10 -25.95
C LEU A 125 4.60 6.04 -24.61
N TRP A 126 4.58 7.14 -23.84
CA TRP A 126 5.30 7.25 -22.57
C TRP A 126 4.57 6.65 -21.38
N THR A 127 3.24 6.66 -21.40
CA THR A 127 2.40 6.18 -20.29
C THR A 127 2.80 4.78 -19.77
N PRO A 128 3.07 3.76 -20.62
CA PRO A 128 3.40 2.41 -20.16
C PRO A 128 4.76 2.30 -19.47
N CYS A 129 5.73 3.12 -19.88
CA CYS A 129 7.12 3.04 -19.42
C CYS A 129 7.36 3.82 -18.12
N VAL A 130 6.55 4.84 -17.88
CA VAL A 130 6.59 5.66 -16.65
C VAL A 130 5.70 5.07 -15.55
N GLY A 131 4.81 4.14 -15.90
CA GLY A 131 3.80 3.53 -15.04
C GLY A 131 4.25 3.22 -13.60
N PRO A 132 5.37 2.52 -13.35
CA PRO A 132 5.81 2.20 -11.99
C PRO A 132 6.21 3.42 -11.13
N ILE A 133 6.86 4.41 -11.74
CA ILE A 133 7.31 5.64 -11.06
C ILE A 133 6.10 6.53 -10.78
N LEU A 134 5.25 6.72 -11.79
CA LEU A 134 3.99 7.46 -11.64
C LEU A 134 3.05 6.78 -10.65
N ALA A 135 2.96 5.45 -10.61
CA ALA A 135 2.14 4.73 -9.63
C ALA A 135 2.58 5.02 -8.20
N SER A 136 3.89 5.13 -7.95
CA SER A 136 4.42 5.52 -6.64
C SER A 136 4.00 6.94 -6.27
N VAL A 137 4.17 7.90 -7.19
CA VAL A 137 3.79 9.32 -6.99
C VAL A 137 2.27 9.50 -6.86
N ILE A 138 1.49 8.79 -7.66
CA ILE A 138 0.03 8.81 -7.67
C ILE A 138 -0.52 8.09 -6.42
N SER A 139 0.13 7.03 -5.94
CA SER A 139 -0.28 6.37 -4.68
C SER A 139 -0.18 7.31 -3.48
N LEU A 140 0.74 8.29 -3.50
CA LEU A 140 0.79 9.36 -2.50
C LEU A 140 -0.31 10.42 -2.70
N ALA A 141 -0.89 10.54 -3.91
CA ALA A 141 -1.93 11.51 -4.26
C ALA A 141 -3.37 10.97 -4.15
N ILE A 142 -3.56 9.63 -4.07
CA ILE A 142 -4.88 8.96 -4.03
C ILE A 142 -5.62 9.15 -2.69
N THR A 143 -5.05 9.85 -1.71
CA THR A 143 -5.73 10.18 -0.45
C THR A 143 -6.93 11.13 -0.61
N GLY A 144 -7.26 11.58 -1.82
CA GLY A 144 -8.48 12.34 -2.14
C GLY A 144 -9.10 11.90 -3.46
N THR A 145 -10.43 11.91 -3.55
CA THR A 145 -11.17 11.64 -4.79
C THR A 145 -10.73 12.60 -5.90
N VAL A 146 -10.13 12.11 -7.00
CA VAL A 146 -9.75 12.83 -8.25
C VAL A 146 -9.66 14.36 -8.05
N THR A 147 -8.72 14.80 -7.22
CA THR A 147 -8.59 16.21 -6.85
C THR A 147 -7.71 16.98 -7.84
N PHE A 148 -7.87 18.30 -7.82
CA PHE A 148 -6.99 19.28 -8.47
C PHE A 148 -5.50 19.02 -8.16
N ASP A 149 -5.19 18.40 -7.02
CA ASP A 149 -3.83 18.04 -6.62
C ASP A 149 -3.19 16.97 -7.52
N ALA A 150 -3.94 15.92 -7.90
CA ALA A 150 -3.44 14.90 -8.82
C ALA A 150 -3.12 15.50 -10.20
N PHE A 151 -3.95 16.45 -10.65
CA PHE A 151 -3.68 17.23 -11.86
C PHE A 151 -2.41 18.07 -11.71
N LEU A 152 -2.26 18.83 -10.62
CA LEU A 152 -1.06 19.66 -10.37
C LEU A 152 0.23 18.84 -10.29
N ILE A 153 0.20 17.68 -9.64
CA ILE A 153 1.37 16.79 -9.53
C ILE A 153 1.73 16.21 -10.90
N THR A 154 0.75 15.73 -11.67
CA THR A 154 0.96 15.19 -13.02
C THR A 154 1.48 16.27 -13.97
N PHE A 155 0.95 17.49 -13.84
CA PHE A 155 1.38 18.65 -14.61
C PHE A 155 2.81 19.08 -14.26
N ALA A 156 3.16 19.13 -12.97
CA ALA A 156 4.53 19.44 -12.52
C ALA A 156 5.54 18.39 -12.97
N TYR A 157 5.18 17.10 -12.89
CA TYR A 157 5.98 16.00 -13.45
C TYR A 157 6.19 16.16 -14.96
N SER A 158 5.11 16.45 -15.70
CA SER A 158 5.16 16.67 -17.15
C SER A 158 6.06 17.84 -17.51
N LEU A 159 5.96 18.97 -16.78
CA LEU A 159 6.86 20.10 -16.96
C LEU A 159 8.33 19.75 -16.66
N GLY A 160 8.57 18.97 -15.60
CA GLY A 160 9.89 18.48 -15.23
C GLY A 160 10.56 17.67 -16.34
N THR A 161 9.79 16.87 -17.07
CA THR A 161 10.30 16.13 -18.24
C THR A 161 10.43 17.01 -19.50
N ALA A 162 9.49 17.94 -19.68
CA ALA A 162 9.38 18.75 -20.89
C ALA A 162 10.45 19.84 -20.99
N ILE A 163 10.88 20.43 -19.87
CA ILE A 163 11.90 21.49 -19.85
C ILE A 163 13.26 20.97 -20.32
N PRO A 164 13.82 19.89 -19.77
CA PRO A 164 15.06 19.31 -20.29
C PRO A 164 14.95 18.89 -21.75
N MET A 165 13.81 18.33 -22.15
CA MET A 165 13.55 17.96 -23.55
C MET A 165 13.58 19.18 -24.47
N PHE A 166 12.94 20.29 -24.08
CA PHE A 166 12.97 21.56 -24.81
C PHE A 166 14.40 22.12 -24.95
N LEU A 167 15.19 22.09 -23.87
CA LEU A 167 16.58 22.52 -23.87
C LEU A 167 17.44 21.66 -24.80
N ILE A 168 17.25 20.34 -24.80
CA ILE A 168 17.97 19.44 -25.71
C ILE A 168 17.55 19.66 -27.16
N MET A 169 16.27 19.89 -27.44
CA MET A 169 15.78 20.17 -28.80
C MET A 169 16.33 21.46 -29.38
N THR A 170 16.41 22.52 -28.58
CA THR A 170 16.92 23.83 -29.01
C THR A 170 18.45 23.88 -29.08
N GLY A 171 19.15 23.20 -28.17
CA GLY A 171 20.62 23.15 -28.11
C GLY A 171 21.28 22.01 -28.90
N GLY A 172 20.51 21.01 -29.32
CA GLY A 172 21.04 19.73 -29.78
C GLY A 172 21.74 19.76 -31.13
N GLN A 173 21.44 20.72 -32.01
CA GLN A 173 22.16 20.85 -33.29
C GLN A 173 23.64 21.22 -33.11
N ASN A 174 23.95 22.07 -32.12
CA ASN A 174 25.34 22.40 -31.80
C ASN A 174 26.05 21.24 -31.08
N ALA A 175 25.33 20.46 -30.28
CA ALA A 175 25.87 19.27 -29.62
C ALA A 175 26.14 18.13 -30.63
N LEU A 176 25.23 17.90 -31.59
CA LEU A 176 25.38 16.89 -32.64
C LEU A 176 26.51 17.21 -33.61
N LYS A 177 26.75 18.49 -33.92
CA LYS A 177 27.92 18.92 -34.70
C LYS A 177 29.25 18.68 -33.96
N LYS A 178 29.26 18.70 -32.63
CA LYS A 178 30.46 18.46 -31.80
C LYS A 178 30.75 16.97 -31.57
N VAL A 179 29.76 16.08 -31.76
CA VAL A 179 29.91 14.63 -31.51
C VAL A 179 29.47 13.82 -32.72
N PRO A 180 30.25 13.81 -33.83
CA PRO A 180 29.88 13.14 -35.08
C PRO A 180 29.72 11.61 -34.94
N TRP A 181 30.38 10.99 -33.96
CA TRP A 181 30.24 9.56 -33.65
C TRP A 181 28.82 9.17 -33.24
N LEU A 182 28.07 10.08 -32.61
CA LEU A 182 26.70 9.80 -32.16
C LEU A 182 25.77 9.55 -33.35
N LEU A 183 25.91 10.37 -34.40
CA LEU A 183 25.12 10.26 -35.63
C LEU A 183 25.51 9.01 -36.44
N SER A 184 26.80 8.71 -36.56
CA SER A 184 27.28 7.54 -37.32
C SER A 184 26.88 6.20 -36.69
N ASN A 185 26.70 6.17 -35.37
CA ASN A 185 26.37 4.94 -34.63
C ASN A 185 24.92 4.86 -34.17
N THR A 186 24.03 5.75 -34.64
CA THR A 186 22.61 5.80 -34.25
C THR A 186 21.93 4.42 -34.30
N ALA A 187 22.15 3.65 -35.38
CA ALA A 187 21.57 2.32 -35.53
C ALA A 187 22.13 1.28 -34.53
N ARG A 188 23.41 1.38 -34.14
CA ARG A 188 23.97 0.51 -33.09
C ARG A 188 23.44 0.89 -31.71
N ILE A 189 23.33 2.18 -31.43
CA ILE A 189 22.81 2.72 -30.18
C ILE A 189 21.35 2.27 -29.98
N GLN A 190 20.50 2.41 -31.00
CA GLN A 190 19.12 1.94 -30.96
C GLN A 190 18.99 0.44 -30.67
N LYS A 191 19.85 -0.39 -31.29
CA LYS A 191 19.88 -1.84 -31.01
C LYS A 191 20.30 -2.13 -29.57
N ILE A 192 21.31 -1.46 -29.03
CA ILE A 192 21.76 -1.63 -27.64
C ILE A 192 20.63 -1.30 -26.67
N PHE A 193 19.95 -0.16 -26.86
CA PHE A 193 18.81 0.20 -26.01
C PHE A 193 17.61 -0.75 -26.19
N GLY A 194 17.37 -1.25 -27.40
CA GLY A 194 16.37 -2.30 -27.65
C GLY A 194 16.65 -3.58 -26.86
N VAL A 195 17.91 -4.04 -26.82
CA VAL A 195 18.34 -5.18 -25.99
C VAL A 195 18.12 -4.89 -24.51
N ILE A 196 18.53 -3.71 -24.03
CA ILE A 196 18.35 -3.30 -22.61
C ILE A 196 16.87 -3.30 -22.23
N MET A 197 15.98 -2.82 -23.11
CA MET A 197 14.53 -2.83 -22.86
C MET A 197 13.98 -4.26 -22.75
N ILE A 198 14.41 -5.19 -23.60
CA ILE A 198 13.98 -6.59 -23.52
C ILE A 198 14.49 -7.25 -22.23
N ILE A 199 15.75 -7.02 -21.86
CA ILE A 199 16.32 -7.52 -20.59
C ILE A 199 15.51 -6.97 -19.41
N THR A 200 15.17 -5.69 -19.44
CA THR A 200 14.36 -5.05 -18.39
C THR A 200 12.95 -5.67 -18.33
N ALA A 201 12.29 -5.88 -19.47
CA ALA A 201 10.98 -6.54 -19.52
C ALA A 201 11.02 -7.98 -18.97
N LEU A 202 12.05 -8.76 -19.30
CA LEU A 202 12.28 -10.10 -18.75
C LEU A 202 12.56 -10.06 -17.24
N GLY A 203 13.31 -9.07 -16.77
CA GLY A 203 13.55 -8.82 -15.35
C GLY A 203 12.26 -8.51 -14.57
N ILE A 204 11.36 -7.73 -15.16
CA ILE A 204 10.03 -7.42 -14.59
C ILE A 204 9.13 -8.68 -14.57
N LEU A 205 9.17 -9.51 -15.63
CA LEU A 205 8.41 -10.77 -15.68
C LEU A 205 8.85 -11.77 -14.60
N THR A 206 10.16 -11.88 -14.40
CA THR A 206 10.75 -12.79 -13.40
C THR A 206 10.76 -12.22 -11.98
N GLN A 207 10.18 -11.02 -11.79
CA GLN A 207 10.15 -10.26 -10.53
C GLN A 207 11.55 -9.96 -9.95
N VAL A 208 12.59 -10.01 -10.80
CA VAL A 208 13.96 -9.70 -10.42
C VAL A 208 14.10 -8.23 -10.05
N ASP A 209 13.31 -7.35 -10.68
CA ASP A 209 13.20 -5.93 -10.30
C ASP A 209 12.78 -5.76 -8.83
N ARG A 210 11.79 -6.53 -8.36
CA ARG A 210 11.34 -6.50 -6.96
C ARG A 210 12.41 -7.03 -6.02
N LYS A 211 13.03 -8.17 -6.35
CA LYS A 211 14.13 -8.74 -5.55
C LYS A 211 15.32 -7.80 -5.46
N PHE A 212 15.65 -7.12 -6.56
CA PHE A 212 16.72 -6.14 -6.60
C PHE A 212 16.37 -4.88 -5.78
N GLN A 213 15.11 -4.43 -5.83
CA GLN A 213 14.64 -3.32 -5.00
C GLN A 213 14.72 -3.67 -3.51
N VAL A 214 14.29 -4.87 -3.11
CA VAL A 214 14.41 -5.37 -1.73
C VAL A 214 15.88 -5.49 -1.32
N PHE A 215 16.73 -6.08 -2.18
CA PHE A 215 18.18 -6.19 -1.95
C PHE A 215 18.87 -4.83 -1.78
N ILE A 216 18.52 -3.82 -2.58
CA ILE A 216 19.05 -2.45 -2.42
C ILE A 216 18.57 -1.85 -1.10
N LEU A 217 17.31 -2.04 -0.72
CA LEU A 217 16.77 -1.53 0.55
C LEU A 217 17.42 -2.21 1.76
N GLU A 218 17.74 -3.50 1.68
CA GLU A 218 18.44 -4.26 2.72
C GLU A 218 19.94 -3.92 2.82
N LYS A 219 20.63 -3.74 1.68
CA LYS A 219 22.07 -3.41 1.66
C LYS A 219 22.36 -1.92 1.86
N PHE A 220 21.43 -1.05 1.49
CA PHE A 220 21.53 0.40 1.65
C PHE A 220 20.27 0.95 2.36
N PRO A 221 20.04 0.58 3.64
CA PRO A 221 18.91 1.09 4.43
C PRO A 221 18.92 2.62 4.54
N GLN A 222 20.08 3.27 4.33
CA GLN A 222 20.21 4.73 4.30
C GLN A 222 19.85 5.41 2.97
N TYR A 223 19.55 4.68 1.89
CA TYR A 223 19.10 5.30 0.63
C TYR A 223 17.76 6.05 0.81
N GLY A 224 16.93 5.61 1.78
CA GLY A 224 15.75 6.33 2.28
C GLY A 224 16.01 7.17 3.54
N ALA A 225 17.00 6.82 4.37
CA ALA A 225 17.24 7.52 5.65
C ALA A 225 17.77 8.95 5.50
N ASN A 226 18.37 9.29 4.36
CA ASN A 226 18.75 10.67 4.08
C ASN A 226 17.56 11.54 3.65
N LEU A 227 16.41 10.97 3.27
CA LEU A 227 15.16 11.71 3.03
C LEU A 227 14.40 11.95 4.34
N THR A 228 14.40 11.00 5.28
CA THR A 228 13.83 11.21 6.64
C THR A 228 14.63 12.23 7.46
N LYS A 229 15.94 12.39 7.23
CA LYS A 229 16.72 13.53 7.79
C LYS A 229 16.26 14.90 7.29
N PHE A 230 15.63 14.99 6.12
CA PHE A 230 15.01 16.24 5.64
C PHE A 230 13.57 16.40 6.17
N GLU A 231 12.87 15.32 6.52
CA GLU A 231 11.57 15.38 7.23
C GLU A 231 11.72 15.74 8.72
N ASP A 232 12.80 15.33 9.37
CA ASP A 232 13.09 15.65 10.78
C ASP A 232 13.70 17.05 11.01
N ASN A 233 13.79 17.87 9.97
CA ASN A 233 14.25 19.25 10.09
C ASN A 233 13.19 20.12 10.80
N GLU A 234 13.62 20.87 11.83
CA GLU A 234 12.77 21.74 12.67
C GLU A 234 11.82 22.68 11.88
N PRO A 235 12.22 23.26 10.72
CA PRO A 235 11.33 24.07 9.88
C PRO A 235 10.17 23.28 9.25
N VAL A 236 10.42 22.01 8.89
CA VAL A 236 9.42 21.11 8.29
C VAL A 236 8.44 20.66 9.37
N ARG A 237 8.90 20.36 10.59
CA ARG A 237 8.00 20.15 11.74
C ARG A 237 7.16 21.38 12.08
N ARG A 238 7.72 22.60 11.99
CA ARG A 238 6.94 23.85 12.19
C ARG A 238 5.91 24.07 11.08
N GLN A 239 6.23 23.75 9.83
CA GLN A 239 5.27 23.82 8.72
C GLN A 239 4.21 22.70 8.78
N LEU A 240 4.56 21.50 9.23
CA LEU A 240 3.61 20.41 9.50
C LEU A 240 2.66 20.78 10.64
N LYS A 241 3.18 21.35 11.74
CA LYS A 241 2.35 21.94 12.82
C LYS A 241 1.42 23.04 12.29
N LYS A 242 1.90 23.89 11.40
CA LYS A 242 1.11 24.97 10.77
C LYS A 242 0.12 24.47 9.71
N THR A 243 0.32 23.27 9.15
CA THR A 243 -0.65 22.64 8.25
C THR A 243 -1.69 21.84 9.04
N MET A 244 -1.37 21.44 10.27
CA MET A 244 -2.30 20.93 11.28
C MET A 244 -3.09 22.04 11.99
N ASP A 245 -2.79 23.31 11.71
CA ASP A 245 -3.56 24.49 12.12
C ASP A 245 -4.74 24.79 11.16
N GLU A 246 -5.38 23.76 10.57
CA GLU A 246 -6.83 23.88 10.45
C GLU A 246 -7.35 23.84 11.90
N PRO A 247 -8.10 24.84 12.37
CA PRO A 247 -8.43 25.00 13.79
C PRO A 247 -9.20 23.83 14.44
N LYS A 248 -9.51 22.76 13.69
CA LYS A 248 -10.15 21.54 14.19
C LYS A 248 -9.49 20.21 13.78
N GLY A 249 -8.36 20.16 13.07
CA GLY A 249 -7.76 18.88 12.61
C GLY A 249 -8.38 18.34 11.30
N ILE A 250 -8.15 17.06 10.95
CA ILE A 250 -8.65 16.47 9.69
C ILE A 250 -10.08 15.98 9.88
N LYS A 251 -11.00 16.34 8.98
CA LYS A 251 -12.37 15.82 9.03
C LYS A 251 -12.37 14.30 8.87
N ALA A 252 -13.06 13.60 9.77
CA ALA A 252 -13.14 12.15 9.74
C ALA A 252 -13.82 11.66 8.44
N PRO A 253 -13.19 10.73 7.69
CA PRO A 253 -13.84 10.07 6.56
C PRO A 253 -15.08 9.30 7.01
N GLU A 254 -16.11 9.25 6.16
CA GLU A 254 -17.33 8.50 6.47
C GLU A 254 -17.06 6.99 6.53
N ILE A 255 -17.89 6.27 7.29
CA ILE A 255 -17.82 4.81 7.42
C ILE A 255 -18.44 4.19 6.17
N ILE A 256 -17.65 3.39 5.45
CA ILE A 256 -18.06 2.70 4.22
C ILE A 256 -18.16 1.21 4.56
N PRO A 257 -19.36 0.70 4.89
CA PRO A 257 -19.52 -0.69 5.31
C PRO A 257 -19.17 -1.65 4.16
N GLY A 258 -18.34 -2.65 4.47
CA GLY A 258 -18.06 -3.79 3.60
C GLY A 258 -18.93 -5.02 3.91
N GLY A 259 -19.84 -4.91 4.89
CA GLY A 259 -20.70 -6.01 5.34
C GLY A 259 -21.77 -5.55 6.34
N GLN A 260 -22.14 -6.43 7.26
CA GLN A 260 -23.21 -6.19 8.23
C GLN A 260 -22.77 -5.30 9.39
N TRP A 261 -23.75 -4.63 10.01
CA TRP A 261 -23.60 -3.98 11.31
C TRP A 261 -24.08 -4.92 12.42
N PHE A 262 -23.42 -4.84 13.57
CA PHE A 262 -23.70 -5.57 14.78
C PHE A 262 -23.88 -4.59 15.94
N ASN A 263 -24.73 -4.95 16.90
CA ASN A 263 -25.08 -4.14 18.08
C ASN A 263 -25.75 -2.79 17.80
N SER A 264 -25.95 -2.41 16.53
CA SER A 264 -26.72 -1.24 16.12
C SER A 264 -27.21 -1.36 14.68
N GLU A 265 -28.17 -0.51 14.31
CA GLU A 265 -28.40 -0.15 12.92
C GLU A 265 -27.18 0.61 12.35
N PRO A 266 -27.03 0.71 11.01
CA PRO A 266 -25.96 1.48 10.40
C PRO A 266 -25.90 2.93 10.90
N LEU A 267 -24.72 3.37 11.34
CA LEU A 267 -24.48 4.72 11.81
C LEU A 267 -23.65 5.50 10.79
N THR A 268 -23.94 6.79 10.66
CA THR A 268 -23.11 7.76 9.93
C THR A 268 -22.45 8.74 10.88
N LEU A 269 -21.27 9.25 10.54
CA LEU A 269 -20.61 10.28 11.34
C LEU A 269 -21.44 11.57 11.40
N SER A 270 -22.28 11.82 10.40
CA SER A 270 -23.18 12.98 10.40
C SER A 270 -24.27 12.89 11.46
N GLU A 271 -24.80 11.69 11.72
CA GLU A 271 -25.78 11.44 12.81
C GLU A 271 -25.15 11.51 14.20
N LEU A 272 -23.83 11.31 14.29
CA LEU A 272 -23.07 11.33 15.54
C LEU A 272 -22.52 12.72 15.91
N LYS A 273 -22.86 13.76 15.14
CA LYS A 273 -22.52 15.15 15.51
C LYS A 273 -23.02 15.49 16.91
N GLY A 274 -22.18 16.19 17.67
CA GLY A 274 -22.42 16.49 19.09
C GLY A 274 -21.83 15.45 20.04
N LYS A 275 -21.45 14.26 19.56
CA LYS A 275 -20.85 13.18 20.34
C LYS A 275 -19.35 13.05 20.07
N VAL A 276 -18.62 12.51 21.03
CA VAL A 276 -17.24 12.08 20.83
C VAL A 276 -17.26 10.68 20.25
N VAL A 277 -16.53 10.44 19.15
CA VAL A 277 -16.54 9.14 18.46
C VAL A 277 -15.14 8.54 18.46
N ILE A 278 -15.02 7.25 18.75
CA ILE A 278 -13.79 6.48 18.54
C ILE A 278 -14.05 5.47 17.42
N ILE A 279 -13.24 5.53 16.37
CA ILE A 279 -13.16 4.49 15.37
C ILE A 279 -12.02 3.55 15.76
N ASP A 280 -12.36 2.31 16.10
CA ASP A 280 -11.41 1.27 16.50
C ASP A 280 -11.31 0.21 15.40
N PHE A 281 -10.19 0.16 14.69
CA PHE A 281 -9.88 -0.88 13.72
C PHE A 281 -9.32 -2.11 14.41
N TRP A 282 -9.97 -3.26 14.20
CA TRP A 282 -9.62 -4.50 14.86
C TRP A 282 -9.95 -5.72 13.99
N THR A 283 -9.39 -6.87 14.36
CA THR A 283 -9.81 -8.19 13.89
C THR A 283 -9.78 -9.18 15.05
N TYR A 284 -10.66 -10.19 15.04
CA TYR A 284 -10.88 -11.01 16.24
C TYR A 284 -9.78 -12.05 16.51
N SER A 285 -9.01 -12.49 15.51
CA SER A 285 -7.89 -13.42 15.74
C SER A 285 -6.58 -12.71 16.15
N CYS A 286 -6.54 -11.38 16.12
CA CYS A 286 -5.36 -10.60 16.50
C CYS A 286 -5.22 -10.48 18.03
N ILE A 287 -4.12 -11.00 18.58
CA ILE A 287 -3.86 -10.92 20.04
C ILE A 287 -3.74 -9.48 20.54
N ASN A 288 -3.09 -8.61 19.75
CA ASN A 288 -2.90 -7.21 20.12
C ASN A 288 -4.26 -6.49 20.19
N CYS A 289 -5.20 -6.84 19.31
CA CYS A 289 -6.58 -6.34 19.39
C CYS A 289 -7.27 -6.86 20.66
N GLN A 290 -7.22 -8.17 20.92
CA GLN A 290 -7.89 -8.78 22.07
C GLN A 290 -7.46 -8.15 23.40
N ARG A 291 -6.17 -7.82 23.55
CA ARG A 291 -5.65 -7.16 24.76
C ARG A 291 -6.17 -5.73 24.95
N THR A 292 -6.66 -5.07 23.90
CA THR A 292 -7.29 -3.74 24.02
C THR A 292 -8.75 -3.79 24.47
N PHE A 293 -9.44 -4.92 24.31
CA PHE A 293 -10.89 -5.02 24.58
C PHE A 293 -11.28 -4.67 26.02
N PRO A 294 -10.55 -5.07 27.08
CA PRO A 294 -10.88 -4.67 28.45
C PRO A 294 -10.95 -3.14 28.63
N TYR A 295 -10.03 -2.40 28.01
CA TYR A 295 -10.00 -0.93 28.07
C TYR A 295 -11.15 -0.31 27.28
N LEU A 296 -11.42 -0.81 26.07
CA LEU A 296 -12.55 -0.35 25.25
C LEU A 296 -13.90 -0.61 25.92
N ARG A 297 -14.08 -1.77 26.56
CA ARG A 297 -15.28 -2.07 27.34
C ARG A 297 -15.43 -1.12 28.53
N LYS A 298 -14.36 -0.90 29.29
CA LYS A 298 -14.35 0.07 30.40
C LYS A 298 -14.73 1.48 29.92
N TRP A 299 -14.12 1.97 28.84
CA TRP A 299 -14.44 3.29 28.29
C TRP A 299 -15.88 3.37 27.77
N HIS A 300 -16.37 2.33 27.09
CA HIS A 300 -17.76 2.27 26.67
C HIS A 300 -18.71 2.35 27.86
N GLU A 301 -18.51 1.52 28.90
CA GLU A 301 -19.38 1.49 30.08
C GLU A 301 -19.34 2.82 30.85
N THR A 302 -18.16 3.44 30.97
CA THR A 302 -17.95 4.68 31.73
C THR A 302 -18.51 5.91 31.01
N TYR A 303 -18.30 6.02 29.69
CA TYR A 303 -18.53 7.28 28.97
C TYR A 303 -19.69 7.24 27.96
N ARG A 304 -20.34 6.09 27.70
CA ARG A 304 -21.43 6.02 26.70
C ARG A 304 -22.59 6.96 27.00
N GLU A 305 -23.02 7.04 28.26
CA GLU A 305 -24.10 7.93 28.71
C GLU A 305 -23.65 9.40 28.78
N LYS A 306 -22.33 9.65 28.69
CA LYS A 306 -21.71 10.98 28.73
C LYS A 306 -21.46 11.58 27.34
N GLY A 307 -21.80 10.85 26.29
CA GLY A 307 -21.66 11.28 24.90
C GLY A 307 -20.53 10.62 24.12
N LEU A 308 -19.90 9.55 24.64
CA LEU A 308 -18.94 8.75 23.88
C LEU A 308 -19.66 7.68 23.03
N VAL A 309 -19.23 7.53 21.78
CA VAL A 309 -19.62 6.41 20.92
C VAL A 309 -18.36 5.72 20.41
N ILE A 310 -18.26 4.41 20.62
CA ILE A 310 -17.18 3.59 20.06
C ILE A 310 -17.78 2.82 18.89
N ILE A 311 -17.12 2.86 17.73
CA ILE A 311 -17.46 2.04 16.57
C ILE A 311 -16.26 1.14 16.28
N GLY A 312 -16.46 -0.16 16.47
CA GLY A 312 -15.47 -1.17 16.09
C GLY A 312 -15.57 -1.46 14.60
N VAL A 313 -14.60 -1.01 13.82
CA VAL A 313 -14.47 -1.37 12.40
C VAL A 313 -13.69 -2.67 12.31
N HIS A 314 -14.42 -3.76 12.06
CA HIS A 314 -13.83 -5.08 11.88
C HIS A 314 -13.29 -5.24 10.45
N SER A 315 -11.99 -5.04 10.27
CA SER A 315 -11.28 -5.24 9.00
C SER A 315 -10.55 -6.59 9.05
N PRO A 316 -10.99 -7.61 8.31
CA PRO A 316 -10.52 -8.99 8.45
C PRO A 316 -9.10 -9.18 7.89
N GLU A 317 -8.20 -9.78 8.65
CA GLU A 317 -6.86 -10.17 8.19
C GLU A 317 -6.87 -11.47 7.38
N PHE A 318 -7.77 -12.40 7.68
CA PHE A 318 -7.92 -13.68 6.98
C PHE A 318 -9.31 -13.88 6.39
N GLU A 319 -9.45 -14.71 5.35
CA GLU A 319 -10.75 -14.96 4.69
C GLU A 319 -11.84 -15.47 5.63
N PHE A 320 -11.50 -16.29 6.63
CA PHE A 320 -12.48 -16.81 7.59
C PHE A 320 -13.04 -15.73 8.52
N GLU A 321 -12.36 -14.59 8.66
CA GLU A 321 -12.80 -13.47 9.48
C GLU A 321 -13.89 -12.63 8.79
N LYS A 322 -14.11 -12.82 7.48
CA LYS A 322 -15.21 -12.18 6.74
C LYS A 322 -16.59 -12.74 7.08
N SER A 323 -16.67 -13.93 7.68
CA SER A 323 -17.95 -14.57 8.04
C SER A 323 -18.68 -13.75 9.12
N PRO A 324 -19.92 -13.30 8.85
CA PRO A 324 -20.76 -12.64 9.84
C PRO A 324 -21.04 -13.50 11.09
N GLU A 325 -21.17 -14.81 10.92
CA GLU A 325 -21.43 -15.77 11.99
C GLU A 325 -20.24 -15.88 12.94
N ASN A 326 -19.02 -16.00 12.39
CA ASN A 326 -17.80 -16.08 13.18
C ASN A 326 -17.54 -14.77 13.92
N LEU A 327 -17.74 -13.62 13.26
CA LEU A 327 -17.66 -12.32 13.90
C LEU A 327 -18.70 -12.19 15.02
N LYS A 328 -19.96 -12.59 14.78
CA LYS A 328 -21.00 -12.56 15.81
C LYS A 328 -20.63 -13.38 17.04
N LYS A 329 -20.05 -14.56 16.85
CA LYS A 329 -19.55 -15.40 17.95
C LYS A 329 -18.43 -14.69 18.71
N ALA A 330 -17.44 -14.13 18.01
CA ALA A 330 -16.35 -13.38 18.63
C ALA A 330 -16.85 -12.16 19.44
N ILE A 331 -17.84 -11.42 18.91
CA ILE A 331 -18.47 -10.28 19.61
C ILE A 331 -19.05 -10.73 20.96
N VAL A 332 -19.72 -11.89 20.99
CA VAL A 332 -20.27 -12.47 22.22
C VAL A 332 -19.15 -12.94 23.15
N ASP A 333 -18.19 -13.72 22.64
CA ASP A 333 -17.09 -14.30 23.40
C ASP A 333 -16.21 -13.23 24.07
N PHE A 334 -16.03 -12.07 23.42
CA PHE A 334 -15.26 -10.94 23.94
C PHE A 334 -16.12 -9.87 24.66
N GLU A 335 -17.42 -10.10 24.79
CA GLU A 335 -18.37 -9.21 25.46
C GLU A 335 -18.38 -7.77 24.90
N LEU A 336 -18.25 -7.64 23.58
CA LEU A 336 -18.22 -6.34 22.90
C LEU A 336 -19.65 -5.82 22.69
N LYS A 337 -20.02 -4.77 23.41
CA LYS A 337 -21.39 -4.21 23.42
C LYS A 337 -21.58 -2.97 22.54
N TYR A 338 -20.49 -2.34 22.12
CA TYR A 338 -20.54 -1.15 21.26
C TYR A 338 -20.86 -1.51 19.80
N PRO A 339 -21.34 -0.54 18.99
CA PRO A 339 -21.55 -0.71 17.55
C PRO A 339 -20.32 -1.27 16.83
N ILE A 340 -20.53 -2.27 15.97
CA ILE A 340 -19.47 -2.90 15.18
C ILE A 340 -19.92 -3.00 13.73
N VAL A 341 -19.02 -2.67 12.80
CA VAL A 341 -19.27 -2.76 11.35
C VAL A 341 -18.22 -3.64 10.69
N GLN A 342 -18.66 -4.49 9.76
CA GLN A 342 -17.74 -5.23 8.90
C GLN A 342 -17.18 -4.35 7.79
N ASP A 343 -15.86 -4.38 7.63
CA ASP A 343 -15.12 -3.75 6.55
C ASP A 343 -14.43 -4.80 5.68
N ASN A 344 -15.20 -5.79 5.20
CA ASN A 344 -14.68 -6.95 4.44
C ASN A 344 -13.95 -6.57 3.14
N ASN A 345 -14.23 -5.38 2.61
CA ASN A 345 -13.61 -4.86 1.39
C ASN A 345 -12.47 -3.86 1.68
N PHE A 346 -12.19 -3.57 2.95
CA PHE A 346 -11.22 -2.57 3.40
C PHE A 346 -11.48 -1.14 2.88
N ASP A 347 -12.74 -0.79 2.60
CA ASP A 347 -13.10 0.54 2.11
C ASP A 347 -12.96 1.59 3.22
N THR A 348 -13.44 1.28 4.43
CA THR A 348 -13.27 2.17 5.59
C THR A 348 -11.80 2.24 5.99
N TRP A 349 -11.10 1.10 6.04
CA TRP A 349 -9.67 1.01 6.30
C TRP A 349 -8.85 1.91 5.36
N ARG A 350 -9.13 1.84 4.05
CA ARG A 350 -8.46 2.69 3.06
C ARG A 350 -8.85 4.16 3.19
N ALA A 351 -10.11 4.46 3.48
CA ALA A 351 -10.58 5.84 3.67
C ALA A 351 -9.85 6.53 4.83
N TYR A 352 -9.58 5.80 5.92
CA TYR A 352 -8.81 6.27 7.08
C TYR A 352 -7.29 6.19 6.89
N ASN A 353 -6.82 5.70 5.73
CA ASN A 353 -5.41 5.42 5.45
C ASN A 353 -4.75 4.59 6.56
N ASN A 354 -5.50 3.63 7.12
CA ASN A 354 -5.01 2.78 8.20
C ASN A 354 -4.00 1.75 7.65
N ARG A 355 -3.09 1.30 8.52
CA ARG A 355 -2.06 0.29 8.21
C ARG A 355 -1.84 -0.75 9.30
N TYR A 356 -2.55 -0.65 10.42
CA TYR A 356 -2.24 -1.42 11.62
C TYR A 356 -3.50 -1.98 12.29
N TRP A 357 -3.33 -3.14 12.92
CA TRP A 357 -4.24 -3.68 13.91
C TRP A 357 -3.54 -3.75 15.28
N PRO A 358 -4.16 -3.25 16.37
CA PRO A 358 -5.29 -2.33 16.40
C PRO A 358 -4.90 -0.90 15.97
N ALA A 359 -5.89 -0.07 15.61
CA ALA A 359 -5.70 1.37 15.40
C ALA A 359 -6.94 2.14 15.85
N LYS A 360 -6.75 3.28 16.52
CA LYS A 360 -7.83 4.08 17.10
C LYS A 360 -7.76 5.52 16.63
N TYR A 361 -8.90 6.05 16.18
CA TYR A 361 -9.05 7.44 15.76
C TYR A 361 -10.10 8.12 16.65
N PHE A 362 -9.73 9.20 17.31
CA PHE A 362 -10.56 9.93 18.27
C PHE A 362 -11.09 11.18 17.60
N ILE A 363 -12.42 11.27 17.50
CA ILE A 363 -13.16 12.27 16.73
C ILE A 363 -13.96 13.13 17.70
N ASP A 364 -13.87 14.45 17.55
CA ASP A 364 -14.64 15.39 18.35
C ASP A 364 -16.10 15.52 17.90
N LYS A 365 -16.87 16.30 18.67
CA LYS A 365 -18.28 16.59 18.44
C LYS A 365 -18.59 17.22 17.07
N ASP A 366 -17.60 17.82 16.42
CA ASP A 366 -17.76 18.48 15.13
C ASP A 366 -17.41 17.54 13.95
N GLY A 367 -16.92 16.32 14.25
CA GLY A 367 -16.57 15.30 13.27
C GLY A 367 -15.12 15.38 12.79
N TYR A 368 -14.21 15.97 13.58
CA TYR A 368 -12.80 16.07 13.24
C TYR A 368 -11.94 15.12 14.07
N ILE A 369 -10.96 14.49 13.45
CA ILE A 369 -9.97 13.63 14.10
C ILE A 369 -9.00 14.53 14.88
N ARG A 370 -8.96 14.33 16.20
CA ARG A 370 -8.14 15.10 17.15
C ARG A 370 -6.95 14.34 17.69
N TYR A 371 -7.02 13.01 17.65
CA TYR A 371 -5.93 12.13 18.07
C TYR A 371 -6.02 10.79 17.36
N THR A 372 -4.88 10.14 17.17
CA THR A 372 -4.77 8.81 16.57
C THR A 372 -3.75 7.99 17.33
N HIS A 373 -4.07 6.73 17.62
CA HIS A 373 -3.16 5.78 18.25
C HIS A 373 -3.05 4.52 17.38
N PHE A 374 -1.82 4.14 17.03
CA PHE A 374 -1.54 2.93 16.25
C PHE A 374 -0.87 1.89 17.13
N GLY A 375 -1.37 0.65 17.06
CA GLY A 375 -0.89 -0.45 17.87
C GLY A 375 -1.54 -0.53 19.25
N GLU A 376 -0.96 -1.38 20.09
CA GLU A 376 -1.42 -1.65 21.45
C GLU A 376 -0.68 -0.77 22.46
N GLY A 377 -1.42 -0.13 23.38
CA GLY A 377 -0.86 0.68 24.47
C GLY A 377 -1.50 2.05 24.62
N ALA A 378 -0.77 2.96 25.28
CA ALA A 378 -1.15 4.36 25.53
C ALA A 378 -2.58 4.55 26.09
N TYR A 379 -3.04 3.62 26.94
CA TYR A 379 -4.43 3.62 27.42
C TYR A 379 -4.75 4.84 28.28
N ASP A 380 -3.85 5.24 29.18
CA ASP A 380 -4.05 6.44 30.00
C ASP A 380 -4.09 7.72 29.17
N GLU A 381 -3.22 7.83 28.17
CA GLU A 381 -3.20 8.97 27.25
C GLU A 381 -4.50 9.00 26.42
N SER A 382 -4.91 7.85 25.88
CA SER A 382 -6.15 7.69 25.12
C SER A 382 -7.37 8.06 25.95
N GLU A 383 -7.44 7.63 27.21
CA GLU A 383 -8.54 7.96 28.10
C GLU A 383 -8.57 9.46 28.44
N ARG A 384 -7.41 10.10 28.67
CA ARG A 384 -7.35 11.56 28.87
C ARG A 384 -7.88 12.30 27.65
N VAL A 385 -7.54 11.86 26.44
CA VAL A 385 -8.08 12.44 25.20
C VAL A 385 -9.61 12.30 25.16
N ILE A 386 -10.16 11.14 25.52
CA ILE A 386 -11.62 10.94 25.61
C ILE A 386 -12.22 11.97 26.57
N GLN A 387 -11.66 12.09 27.78
CA GLN A 387 -12.17 13.01 28.79
C GLN A 387 -12.10 14.47 28.34
N ASP A 388 -11.02 14.87 27.68
CA ASP A 388 -10.86 16.24 27.18
C ASP A 388 -11.85 16.56 26.05
N LEU A 389 -12.04 15.63 25.11
CA LEU A 389 -13.05 15.79 24.05
C LEU A 389 -14.48 15.83 24.61
N LEU A 390 -14.78 15.06 25.65
CA LEU A 390 -16.08 15.10 26.32
C LEU A 390 -16.28 16.43 27.09
N LYS A 391 -15.24 16.99 27.71
CA LYS A 391 -15.35 18.33 28.33
C LYS A 391 -15.65 19.41 27.29
N GLU A 392 -15.12 19.29 26.07
CA GLU A 392 -15.45 20.21 24.96
C GLU A 392 -16.93 20.18 24.55
N THR A 393 -17.69 19.12 24.90
CA THR A 393 -19.15 19.06 24.70
C THR A 393 -19.94 19.73 25.81
N GLY A 394 -19.28 20.16 26.90
CA GLY A 394 -19.92 20.67 28.11
C GLY A 394 -20.24 19.61 29.15
N THR A 395 -19.78 18.36 28.96
CA THR A 395 -19.97 17.28 29.93
C THR A 395 -18.96 17.37 31.07
N GLU A 396 -19.44 17.28 32.32
CA GLU A 396 -18.57 17.19 33.50
C GLU A 396 -17.98 15.78 33.65
N ILE A 397 -16.66 15.70 33.77
CA ILE A 397 -15.90 14.46 33.96
C ILE A 397 -15.22 14.50 35.33
N VAL A 398 -15.52 13.51 36.16
CA VAL A 398 -15.00 13.37 37.53
C VAL A 398 -14.18 12.09 37.71
N GLU A 399 -14.20 11.21 36.71
CA GLU A 399 -13.50 9.93 36.73
C GLU A 399 -11.98 10.14 36.64
N GLU A 400 -11.24 9.48 37.54
CA GLU A 400 -9.79 9.43 37.47
C GLU A 400 -9.33 8.40 36.44
N VAL A 401 -8.31 8.78 35.66
CA VAL A 401 -7.66 7.86 34.72
C VAL A 401 -6.77 6.90 35.50
N SER A 402 -7.23 5.65 35.58
CA SER A 402 -6.52 4.55 36.23
C SER A 402 -6.74 3.27 35.42
N ASN A 403 -5.87 3.02 34.44
CA ASN A 403 -5.88 1.79 33.68
C ASN A 403 -4.83 0.80 34.21
N PRO A 404 -5.05 -0.52 34.05
CA PRO A 404 -4.04 -1.52 34.35
C PRO A 404 -2.70 -1.23 33.66
N ALA A 405 -1.60 -1.50 34.37
CA ALA A 405 -0.26 -1.37 33.79
C ALA A 405 -0.09 -2.38 32.64
N TYR A 406 0.39 -1.88 31.51
CA TYR A 406 0.60 -2.65 30.30
C TYR A 406 2.09 -2.73 29.95
N GLN A 407 2.58 -3.94 29.65
CA GLN A 407 3.94 -4.19 29.15
C GLN A 407 3.92 -5.29 28.09
N ILE A 408 4.67 -5.07 27.01
CA ILE A 408 4.90 -6.04 25.95
C ILE A 408 6.11 -6.89 26.32
N TYR A 409 5.93 -8.21 26.38
CA TYR A 409 7.00 -9.15 26.69
C TYR A 409 7.34 -10.05 25.50
N SER A 410 7.35 -9.50 24.28
CA SER A 410 7.76 -10.20 23.06
C SER A 410 8.80 -9.40 22.26
N LYS A 411 9.81 -10.11 21.75
CA LYS A 411 10.71 -9.61 20.70
C LYS A 411 10.47 -10.27 19.34
N THR A 412 9.84 -11.46 19.32
CA THR A 412 9.52 -12.13 18.06
C THR A 412 8.36 -11.43 17.37
N PRO A 413 8.52 -11.01 16.10
CA PRO A 413 7.43 -10.43 15.33
C PRO A 413 6.40 -11.50 14.96
N GLU A 414 5.19 -11.07 14.63
CA GLU A 414 4.17 -11.96 14.09
C GLU A 414 4.71 -12.78 12.91
N THR A 415 4.49 -14.09 12.98
CA THR A 415 5.11 -15.05 12.06
C THR A 415 4.02 -15.76 11.26
N TYR A 416 3.75 -15.26 10.06
CA TYR A 416 2.81 -15.85 9.11
C TYR A 416 3.32 -17.16 8.54
N LEU A 417 2.42 -18.11 8.29
CA LEU A 417 2.75 -19.45 7.77
C LEU A 417 2.36 -19.62 6.30
N GLY A 418 1.38 -18.86 5.80
CA GLY A 418 0.97 -18.86 4.40
C GLY A 418 2.06 -18.33 3.45
N SER A 419 2.13 -18.87 2.23
CA SER A 419 3.22 -18.58 1.29
C SER A 419 3.35 -17.11 0.89
N GLU A 420 2.28 -16.32 1.02
CA GLU A 420 2.28 -14.91 0.60
C GLU A 420 3.06 -14.00 1.56
N ARG A 421 3.06 -14.32 2.85
CA ARG A 421 3.67 -13.49 3.93
C ARG A 421 4.69 -14.25 4.77
N PHE A 422 4.96 -15.53 4.45
CA PHE A 422 5.88 -16.38 5.19
C PHE A 422 7.33 -15.89 5.10
N SER A 423 8.03 -15.92 6.25
CA SER A 423 9.46 -15.68 6.39
C SER A 423 10.11 -16.87 7.11
N GLU A 424 11.22 -17.38 6.58
CA GLU A 424 11.91 -18.58 7.10
C GLU A 424 12.70 -18.35 8.39
N GLU A 425 12.83 -17.12 8.88
CA GLU A 425 13.80 -16.77 9.93
C GLU A 425 13.67 -17.58 11.23
N ASN A 426 12.44 -17.95 11.61
CA ASN A 426 12.15 -18.53 12.94
C ASN A 426 11.41 -19.86 12.91
N VAL A 427 11.00 -20.38 11.73
CA VAL A 427 10.13 -21.55 11.62
C VAL A 427 10.73 -22.60 10.71
N THR A 428 10.82 -23.83 11.21
CA THR A 428 11.19 -25.02 10.44
C THR A 428 10.04 -26.00 10.40
N PHE A 429 9.80 -26.60 9.23
CA PHE A 429 8.77 -27.61 9.02
C PHE A 429 9.41 -28.95 8.70
N GLU A 430 8.94 -30.02 9.33
CA GLU A 430 9.32 -31.39 8.98
C GLU A 430 8.06 -32.20 8.61
N GLY A 431 8.25 -33.19 7.72
CA GLY A 431 7.16 -33.98 7.16
C GLY A 431 6.44 -33.30 5.99
N ASP A 432 5.26 -33.81 5.64
CA ASP A 432 4.48 -33.33 4.50
C ASP A 432 3.53 -32.18 4.89
N TRP A 433 3.56 -31.11 4.09
CA TRP A 433 2.74 -29.90 4.32
C TRP A 433 2.06 -29.45 3.03
N LYS A 434 0.77 -29.13 3.12
CA LYS A 434 0.03 -28.44 2.06
C LYS A 434 0.10 -26.93 2.31
N VAL A 435 0.64 -26.20 1.35
CA VAL A 435 0.86 -24.75 1.47
C VAL A 435 -0.20 -24.01 0.65
N SER A 436 -0.88 -23.06 1.29
CA SER A 436 -1.80 -22.10 0.68
C SER A 436 -1.21 -20.69 0.77
N LYS A 437 -1.88 -19.70 0.16
CA LYS A 437 -1.50 -18.29 0.24
C LYS A 437 -1.50 -17.76 1.69
N GLU A 438 -2.56 -18.07 2.43
CA GLU A 438 -2.78 -17.53 3.80
C GLU A 438 -2.38 -18.49 4.92
N TYR A 439 -2.34 -19.79 4.66
CA TYR A 439 -2.14 -20.81 5.71
C TYR A 439 -1.31 -22.01 5.24
N ARG A 440 -0.89 -22.84 6.19
CA ARG A 440 -0.34 -24.19 5.95
C ARG A 440 -1.19 -25.24 6.65
N ASN A 441 -1.32 -26.39 6.01
CA ASN A 441 -2.04 -27.55 6.53
C ASN A 441 -1.05 -28.72 6.69
N PRO A 442 -0.82 -29.22 7.91
CA PRO A 442 0.05 -30.35 8.15
C PRO A 442 -0.60 -31.63 7.62
N GLN A 443 0.21 -32.60 7.22
CA GLN A 443 -0.23 -33.99 7.13
C GLN A 443 0.06 -34.72 8.44
N LYS A 444 -0.62 -35.85 8.67
CA LYS A 444 -0.41 -36.69 9.85
C LYS A 444 1.07 -37.00 10.09
N GLY A 445 1.57 -36.69 11.28
CA GLY A 445 2.96 -36.90 11.69
C GLY A 445 3.92 -35.78 11.30
N ALA A 446 3.44 -34.71 10.67
CA ALA A 446 4.23 -33.51 10.44
C ALA A 446 4.59 -32.83 11.77
N THR A 447 5.72 -32.12 11.78
CA THR A 447 6.16 -31.33 12.92
C THR A 447 6.53 -29.91 12.51
N LEU A 448 6.36 -28.97 13.43
CA LEU A 448 6.74 -27.58 13.27
C LEU A 448 7.60 -27.16 14.44
N LEU A 449 8.75 -26.58 14.16
CA LEU A 449 9.67 -25.99 15.14
C LEU A 449 9.64 -24.47 14.99
N LEU A 450 9.41 -23.76 16.09
CA LEU A 450 9.41 -22.30 16.18
C LEU A 450 10.44 -21.86 17.21
N ASN A 451 11.42 -21.07 16.76
CA ASN A 451 12.33 -20.34 17.64
C ASN A 451 11.69 -19.00 18.01
N PHE A 452 11.43 -18.77 19.30
CA PHE A 452 10.77 -17.54 19.74
C PHE A 452 11.43 -16.91 20.97
N GLU A 453 11.24 -15.60 21.14
CA GLU A 453 11.61 -14.80 22.30
C GLU A 453 10.40 -14.01 22.77
N ALA A 454 9.61 -14.63 23.65
CA ALA A 454 8.39 -14.03 24.21
C ALA A 454 8.03 -14.67 25.56
N LYS A 455 7.04 -14.12 26.26
CA LYS A 455 6.47 -14.74 27.47
C LYS A 455 5.29 -15.65 27.13
N GLU A 456 4.44 -15.24 26.19
CA GLU A 456 3.30 -16.02 25.74
C GLU A 456 3.39 -16.28 24.23
N VAL A 457 2.96 -17.46 23.80
CA VAL A 457 2.88 -17.84 22.39
C VAL A 457 1.45 -18.25 22.06
N PHE A 458 0.97 -17.72 20.94
CA PHE A 458 -0.36 -17.99 20.41
C PHE A 458 -0.24 -18.39 18.94
N LEU A 459 -1.24 -19.13 18.46
CA LEU A 459 -1.31 -19.56 17.07
C LEU A 459 -2.76 -19.45 16.58
N VAL A 460 -2.93 -18.75 15.46
CA VAL A 460 -4.21 -18.64 14.76
C VAL A 460 -4.44 -19.92 13.98
N MET A 461 -5.50 -20.65 14.31
CA MET A 461 -5.84 -21.93 13.68
C MET A 461 -7.32 -22.05 13.34
N LYS A 462 -7.60 -22.85 12.31
CA LYS A 462 -8.94 -23.25 11.91
C LYS A 462 -8.98 -24.76 11.66
N PRO A 463 -10.02 -25.48 12.12
CA PRO A 463 -10.21 -26.87 11.72
C PRO A 463 -10.63 -26.97 10.24
N SER A 464 -9.99 -27.84 9.47
CA SER A 464 -10.38 -28.15 8.09
C SER A 464 -11.46 -29.24 8.01
N ALA A 465 -11.47 -30.19 8.96
CA ALA A 465 -12.50 -31.22 9.08
C ALA A 465 -12.58 -31.78 10.51
N GLY A 466 -13.73 -31.66 11.18
CA GLY A 466 -13.90 -32.16 12.55
C GLY A 466 -13.01 -31.42 13.55
N THR A 467 -12.43 -32.16 14.50
CA THR A 467 -11.44 -31.63 15.46
C THR A 467 -10.04 -32.13 15.08
N SER A 468 -9.03 -31.34 15.42
CA SER A 468 -7.62 -31.70 15.24
C SER A 468 -6.88 -31.70 16.57
N ARG A 469 -5.93 -32.62 16.76
CA ARG A 469 -5.11 -32.70 17.97
C ARG A 469 -3.65 -32.38 17.68
N ILE A 470 -3.10 -31.50 18.50
CA ILE A 470 -1.73 -31.00 18.37
C ILE A 470 -1.03 -31.19 19.71
N LYS A 471 0.08 -31.92 19.70
CA LYS A 471 0.96 -32.01 20.87
C LYS A 471 1.94 -30.86 20.89
N VAL A 472 2.04 -30.21 22.04
CA VAL A 472 2.90 -29.05 22.25
C VAL A 472 4.07 -29.45 23.13
N TYR A 473 5.28 -29.21 22.64
CA TYR A 473 6.52 -29.39 23.39
C TYR A 473 7.26 -28.05 23.45
N LEU A 474 7.89 -27.77 24.58
CA LEU A 474 8.76 -26.62 24.78
C LEU A 474 10.12 -27.12 25.24
N ASP A 475 11.17 -26.78 24.49
CA ASP A 475 12.54 -27.26 24.71
C ASP A 475 12.60 -28.79 24.88
N ASP A 476 11.98 -29.49 23.93
CA ASP A 476 11.81 -30.97 23.88
C ASP A 476 11.05 -31.60 25.05
N GLN A 477 10.45 -30.81 25.94
CA GLN A 477 9.57 -31.30 27.00
C GLN A 477 8.11 -31.17 26.62
N PHE A 478 7.37 -32.28 26.67
CA PHE A 478 5.92 -32.27 26.49
C PHE A 478 5.24 -31.34 27.51
N LYS A 479 4.34 -30.49 27.04
CA LYS A 479 3.58 -29.56 27.88
C LYS A 479 2.11 -29.94 27.94
N GLU A 480 1.46 -29.96 26.79
CA GLU A 480 0.03 -30.28 26.70
C GLU A 480 -0.38 -30.73 25.29
N GLU A 481 -1.61 -31.22 25.19
CA GLU A 481 -2.27 -31.53 23.92
C GLU A 481 -3.43 -30.55 23.74
N ILE A 482 -3.44 -29.85 22.61
CA ILE A 482 -4.45 -28.84 22.27
C ILE A 482 -5.39 -29.42 21.23
N THR A 483 -6.68 -29.22 21.46
CA THR A 483 -7.73 -29.56 20.50
C THR A 483 -8.13 -28.31 19.71
N VAL A 484 -8.01 -28.37 18.39
CA VAL A 484 -8.49 -27.34 17.46
C VAL A 484 -9.91 -27.69 17.05
N ASP A 485 -10.86 -26.86 17.48
CA ASP A 485 -12.30 -27.09 17.36
C ASP A 485 -13.07 -25.92 16.71
N SER A 486 -12.48 -24.73 16.67
CA SER A 486 -13.03 -23.56 15.98
C SER A 486 -11.95 -22.67 15.36
N ASP A 487 -12.34 -21.77 14.46
CA ASP A 487 -11.48 -20.71 13.96
C ASP A 487 -11.26 -19.63 15.03
N ARG A 488 -10.08 -19.64 15.66
CA ARG A 488 -9.72 -18.65 16.68
C ARG A 488 -8.22 -18.61 16.92
N LEU A 489 -7.82 -17.67 17.76
CA LEU A 489 -6.50 -17.65 18.36
C LEU A 489 -6.41 -18.68 19.50
N TYR A 490 -5.45 -19.59 19.43
CA TYR A 490 -5.16 -20.58 20.47
C TYR A 490 -3.92 -20.15 21.25
N LYS A 491 -4.02 -20.12 22.58
CA LYS A 491 -2.85 -19.95 23.46
C LYS A 491 -2.13 -21.28 23.56
N LEU A 492 -0.84 -21.30 23.25
CA LEU A 492 -0.02 -22.52 23.24
C LEU A 492 0.87 -22.64 24.48
N ILE A 493 1.46 -21.54 24.92
CA ILE A 493 2.40 -21.51 26.05
C ILE A 493 2.27 -20.18 26.81
N THR A 494 2.39 -20.25 28.14
CA THR A 494 2.62 -19.09 29.02
C THR A 494 3.82 -19.38 29.91
N LEU A 495 4.84 -18.52 29.86
CA LEU A 495 6.07 -18.61 30.65
C LEU A 495 6.02 -17.67 31.87
N PRO A 496 6.76 -17.98 32.95
CA PRO A 496 6.86 -17.08 34.10
C PRO A 496 7.57 -15.77 33.76
N ALA A 497 8.53 -15.79 32.82
CA ALA A 497 9.29 -14.64 32.35
C ALA A 497 9.54 -14.76 30.84
N PRO A 498 9.73 -13.63 30.11
CA PRO A 498 10.11 -13.67 28.70
C PRO A 498 11.50 -14.31 28.54
N GLY A 499 11.64 -15.19 27.55
CA GLY A 499 12.87 -15.91 27.29
C GLY A 499 12.94 -16.46 25.87
N LYS A 500 14.12 -16.93 25.47
CA LYS A 500 14.35 -17.62 24.20
C LYS A 500 14.11 -19.11 24.38
N HIS A 501 13.19 -19.67 23.58
CA HIS A 501 12.82 -21.07 23.66
C HIS A 501 12.51 -21.65 22.28
N ILE A 502 12.47 -22.97 22.20
CA ILE A 502 12.06 -23.71 21.01
C ILE A 502 10.69 -24.35 21.29
N LEU A 503 9.68 -23.94 20.54
CA LEU A 503 8.37 -24.56 20.53
C LEU A 503 8.33 -25.62 19.43
N LYS A 504 7.94 -26.85 19.76
CA LYS A 504 7.66 -27.91 18.80
C LYS A 504 6.20 -28.28 18.83
N LEU A 505 5.57 -28.31 17.66
CA LEU A 505 4.20 -28.82 17.46
C LEU A 505 4.27 -30.11 16.67
N GLU A 506 3.54 -31.14 17.12
CA GLU A 506 3.39 -32.41 16.43
C GLU A 506 1.90 -32.64 16.12
N PHE A 507 1.58 -32.85 14.84
CA PHE A 507 0.21 -32.93 14.35
C PHE A 507 -0.22 -34.39 14.18
N GLU A 508 -1.24 -34.81 14.93
CA GLU A 508 -1.71 -36.22 14.90
C GLU A 508 -2.60 -36.53 13.69
N ASP A 509 -3.05 -35.50 12.98
CA ASP A 509 -3.97 -35.58 11.86
C ASP A 509 -3.70 -34.47 10.82
N SER A 510 -4.49 -34.44 9.76
CA SER A 510 -4.40 -33.44 8.69
C SER A 510 -5.50 -32.37 8.78
N ASN A 511 -6.14 -32.22 9.94
CA ASN A 511 -7.39 -31.49 10.10
C ASN A 511 -7.22 -30.04 10.59
N SER A 512 -6.01 -29.51 10.65
CA SER A 512 -5.74 -28.13 11.10
C SER A 512 -5.18 -27.24 9.99
N GLN A 513 -5.67 -26.01 9.88
CA GLN A 513 -5.07 -24.94 9.08
C GLN A 513 -4.42 -23.94 10.02
N LEU A 514 -3.14 -23.64 9.80
CA LEU A 514 -2.34 -22.75 10.63
C LEU A 514 -2.02 -21.47 9.85
N PHE A 515 -2.32 -20.31 10.44
CA PHE A 515 -2.23 -19.02 9.76
C PHE A 515 -1.01 -18.22 10.21
N ALA A 516 -0.92 -17.88 11.50
CA ALA A 516 0.17 -17.07 12.03
C ALA A 516 0.42 -17.34 13.53
N PHE A 517 1.68 -17.30 13.94
CA PHE A 517 2.05 -17.19 15.34
C PHE A 517 2.06 -15.73 15.79
N THR A 518 1.48 -15.48 16.95
CA THR A 518 1.53 -14.19 17.64
C THR A 518 2.01 -14.38 19.08
N PHE A 519 2.44 -13.29 19.71
CA PHE A 519 3.24 -13.35 20.93
C PHE A 519 2.81 -12.26 21.90
N GLY A 520 3.14 -12.43 23.19
CA GLY A 520 3.00 -11.31 24.13
C GLY A 520 3.53 -11.56 25.52
#